data_AF-A0A8S1D478-F1
#
_entry.id   AF-A0A8S1D478-F1
#
_cell.length_a   1.000
_cell.length_b   1.000
_cell.length_c   1.000
_cell.angle_alpha   90.00
_cell.angle_beta   90.00
_cell.angle_gamma   90.00
#
_symmetry.space_group_name_H-M   'P 1'
#
loop_
_entity.id
_entity.type
_entity.pdbx_description
1 polymer ?
#
loop_
_entity_poly.entity_id
_entity_poly.type
_entity_poly.pdbx_seq_one_letter_code
_entity_poly.pdbx_strand_id
1 'polypeptide(L)'
;MMENVGSHERVLFHGTSFNKIVSIATDNFNWRLAGSRVGHRHGLGVYFSTNPIFCLKFAWQDRCFLVARVQVGAITRGDANTRLPGPSADATGDGRNTVVKYHDHEFYPDFVVRY
;
A
#
# COMPACT_ATOMS: atom_id res chain seq x y z
N MET A 1 31.06 -7.19 10.41
CA MET A 1 30.19 -5.99 10.40
C MET A 1 29.28 -6.12 9.20
N MET A 2 27.98 -6.36 9.41
CA MET A 2 26.86 -5.94 8.58
C MET A 2 25.59 -6.52 9.23
N GLU A 3 25.14 -5.83 10.27
CA GLU A 3 23.76 -5.90 10.70
C GLU A 3 22.90 -5.37 9.55
N ASN A 4 22.16 -6.25 8.86
CA ASN A 4 21.03 -5.80 8.05
C ASN A 4 19.79 -5.76 8.97
N VAL A 5 19.82 -4.82 9.91
CA VAL A 5 18.65 -4.51 10.74
C VAL A 5 17.71 -3.69 9.86
N GLY A 6 16.54 -4.24 9.54
CA GLY A 6 15.42 -3.38 9.15
C GLY A 6 14.31 -3.98 8.30
N SER A 7 13.64 -5.02 8.77
CA SER A 7 12.20 -5.17 8.49
C SER A 7 11.44 -4.03 9.19
N HIS A 8 11.64 -2.79 8.74
CA HIS A 8 11.06 -1.63 9.39
C HIS A 8 9.59 -1.56 9.00
N GLU A 9 8.74 -1.99 9.93
CA GLU A 9 7.32 -1.64 9.91
C GLU A 9 7.20 -0.12 9.84
N ARG A 10 6.34 0.37 8.94
CA ARG A 10 6.05 1.80 8.77
C ARG A 10 4.55 2.01 8.77
N VAL A 11 4.14 3.15 9.30
CA VAL A 11 2.77 3.64 9.15
C VAL A 11 2.62 4.23 7.75
N LEU A 12 1.72 3.66 6.95
CA LEU A 12 1.38 4.12 5.61
C LEU A 12 -0.13 4.30 5.45
N PHE A 13 -0.54 4.94 4.35
CA PHE A 13 -1.91 5.38 4.14
C PHE A 13 -2.54 4.80 2.87
N HIS A 14 -3.80 4.40 2.92
CA HIS A 14 -4.54 3.95 1.75
C HIS A 14 -5.83 4.77 1.59
N GLY A 15 -5.85 5.66 0.60
CA GLY A 15 -7.03 6.44 0.24
C GLY A 15 -7.89 5.68 -0.76
N THR A 16 -9.18 5.56 -0.48
CA THR A 16 -10.18 4.93 -1.35
C THR A 16 -11.58 5.40 -0.94
N SER A 17 -12.63 4.99 -1.65
CA SER A 17 -14.01 5.32 -1.27
C SER A 17 -14.40 4.72 0.08
N PHE A 18 -15.28 5.38 0.85
CA PHE A 18 -15.67 4.95 2.19
C PHE A 18 -16.20 3.50 2.24
N ASN A 19 -17.04 3.10 1.27
CA ASN A 19 -17.56 1.73 1.19
C ASN A 19 -16.45 0.68 1.06
N LYS A 20 -15.35 1.01 0.36
CA LYS A 20 -14.20 0.12 0.21
C LYS A 20 -13.37 0.06 1.49
N ILE A 21 -13.22 1.19 2.20
CA ILE A 21 -12.54 1.21 3.50
C ILE A 21 -13.23 0.27 4.48
N VAL A 22 -14.56 0.30 4.56
CA VAL A 22 -15.33 -0.58 5.45
C VAL A 22 -15.09 -2.06 5.13
N SER A 23 -15.13 -2.43 3.86
CA SER A 23 -14.80 -3.79 3.43
C SER A 23 -13.35 -4.17 3.76
N ILE A 24 -12.37 -3.30 3.47
CA ILE A 24 -10.96 -3.57 3.79
C ILE A 24 -10.73 -3.71 5.30
N ALA A 25 -11.39 -2.90 6.13
CA ALA A 25 -11.27 -3.00 7.58
C ALA A 25 -11.86 -4.30 8.14
N THR A 26 -12.81 -4.93 7.42
CA THR A 26 -13.49 -6.16 7.84
C THR A 26 -12.80 -7.40 7.30
N ASP A 27 -12.44 -7.38 6.01
CA ASP A 27 -11.98 -8.54 5.24
C ASP A 27 -10.50 -8.47 4.84
N ASN A 28 -9.79 -7.44 5.29
CA ASN A 28 -8.45 -7.05 4.81
C ASN A 28 -8.45 -6.64 3.32
N PHE A 29 -7.29 -6.24 2.79
CA PHE A 29 -7.16 -5.86 1.38
C PHE A 29 -7.31 -7.07 0.46
N ASN A 30 -8.29 -7.04 -0.44
CA ASN A 30 -8.33 -7.95 -1.58
C ASN A 30 -7.61 -7.34 -2.77
N TRP A 31 -6.31 -7.60 -2.90
CA TRP A 31 -5.50 -7.09 -4.02
C TRP A 31 -6.00 -7.56 -5.40
N ARG A 32 -6.70 -8.70 -5.47
CA ARG A 32 -7.35 -9.18 -6.71
C ARG A 32 -8.50 -8.27 -7.16
N LEU A 33 -9.03 -7.45 -6.25
CA LEU A 33 -10.05 -6.42 -6.53
C LEU A 33 -9.47 -4.99 -6.54
N ALA A 34 -8.35 -4.77 -5.85
CA ALA A 34 -7.68 -3.48 -5.78
C ALA A 34 -6.74 -3.25 -6.98
N GLY A 35 -7.30 -2.80 -8.10
CA GLY A 35 -6.46 -2.56 -9.29
C GLY A 35 -7.11 -1.95 -10.51
N SER A 36 -8.43 -2.02 -10.65
CA SER A 36 -9.07 -1.71 -11.92
C SER A 36 -9.19 -0.21 -12.26
N ARG A 37 -9.00 0.71 -11.30
CA ARG A 37 -9.35 2.13 -11.49
C ARG A 37 -8.17 3.09 -11.68
N VAL A 38 -6.99 2.76 -11.19
CA VAL A 38 -5.77 3.59 -11.32
C VAL A 38 -4.67 2.63 -11.73
N GLY A 39 -4.32 2.61 -13.02
CA GLY A 39 -3.45 1.58 -13.60
C GLY A 39 -2.23 1.25 -12.75
N HIS A 40 -1.83 -0.02 -12.79
CA HIS A 40 -0.84 -0.66 -11.94
C HIS A 40 0.61 -0.18 -12.14
N ARG A 41 0.90 1.13 -12.16
CA ARG A 41 2.19 1.70 -12.57
C ARG A 41 3.44 1.07 -11.93
N HIS A 42 3.31 0.50 -10.74
CA HIS A 42 4.42 -0.03 -9.94
C HIS A 42 4.23 -1.51 -9.57
N GLY A 43 3.08 -2.11 -9.88
CA GLY A 43 2.85 -3.53 -9.60
C GLY A 43 1.39 -3.91 -9.45
N LEU A 44 1.15 -5.22 -9.55
CA LEU A 44 -0.14 -5.87 -9.35
C LEU A 44 -0.32 -6.26 -7.87
N GLY A 45 -0.39 -5.27 -6.99
CA GLY A 45 -0.52 -5.47 -5.55
C GLY A 45 -1.29 -4.35 -4.84
N VAL A 46 -1.21 -4.32 -3.51
CA VAL A 46 -1.85 -3.31 -2.66
C VAL A 46 -1.00 -2.05 -2.59
N TYR A 47 -1.59 -0.92 -2.94
CA TYR A 47 -0.91 0.37 -2.94
C TYR A 47 -1.08 1.08 -1.60
N PHE A 48 0.04 1.51 -1.03
CA PHE A 48 0.11 2.38 0.13
C PHE A 48 0.83 3.67 -0.23
N SER A 49 0.48 4.73 0.48
CA SER A 49 1.09 6.04 0.39
C SER A 49 1.95 6.32 1.61
N THR A 50 3.11 6.94 1.42
CA THR A 50 3.94 7.45 2.53
C THR A 50 3.44 8.79 3.08
N ASN A 51 2.52 9.45 2.35
CA ASN A 51 1.99 10.76 2.69
C ASN A 51 0.46 10.73 2.76
N PRO A 52 -0.17 11.16 3.87
CA PRO A 52 -1.63 11.13 4.04
C PRO A 52 -2.34 12.10 3.10
N ILE A 53 -1.73 13.23 2.75
CA ILE A 53 -2.30 14.19 1.78
C ILE A 53 -2.29 13.60 0.38
N PHE A 54 -1.22 12.87 0.03
CA PHE A 54 -1.11 12.25 -1.29
C PHE A 54 -2.17 11.16 -1.50
N CYS A 55 -2.47 10.36 -0.46
CA CYS A 55 -3.43 9.27 -0.60
C CYS A 55 -4.86 9.77 -0.85
N LEU A 56 -5.20 10.98 -0.39
CA LEU A 56 -6.53 11.58 -0.60
C LEU A 56 -6.89 11.78 -2.07
N LYS A 57 -5.89 11.88 -2.97
CA LYS A 57 -6.13 11.89 -4.42
C LYS A 57 -6.90 10.66 -4.90
N PHE A 58 -6.85 9.57 -4.15
CA PHE A 58 -7.52 8.30 -4.42
C PHE A 58 -8.79 8.09 -3.58
N ALA A 59 -9.05 8.96 -2.60
CA ALA A 59 -10.22 8.91 -1.73
C ALA A 59 -11.47 9.61 -2.30
N TRP A 60 -11.43 10.04 -3.57
CA TRP A 60 -12.48 10.85 -4.23
C TRP A 60 -12.97 12.00 -3.33
N GLN A 61 -14.30 12.10 -3.16
CA GLN A 61 -14.96 13.14 -2.35
C GLN A 61 -15.21 12.67 -0.91
N ASP A 62 -14.90 11.41 -0.58
CA ASP A 62 -15.28 10.82 0.71
C ASP A 62 -14.35 11.27 1.85
N ARG A 63 -13.22 11.92 1.54
CA ARG A 63 -12.22 12.45 2.48
C ARG A 63 -11.89 11.47 3.61
N CYS A 64 -11.66 10.22 3.22
CA CYS A 64 -11.34 9.15 4.15
C CYS A 64 -10.14 8.34 3.66
N PHE A 65 -9.39 7.78 4.61
CA PHE A 65 -8.27 6.89 4.31
C PHE A 65 -8.04 5.92 5.45
N LEU A 66 -7.43 4.78 5.12
CA LEU A 66 -6.92 3.82 6.08
C LEU A 66 -5.51 4.21 6.50
N VAL A 67 -5.22 4.06 7.78
CA VAL A 67 -3.87 4.03 8.34
C VAL A 67 -3.53 2.56 8.56
N ALA A 68 -2.41 2.11 8.01
CA ALA A 68 -1.96 0.73 8.10
C ALA A 68 -0.51 0.66 8.59
N ARG A 69 -0.22 -0.35 9.41
CA ARG A 69 1.15 -0.76 9.70
C ARG A 69 1.62 -1.71 8.59
N VAL A 70 2.74 -1.39 7.95
CA VAL A 70 3.19 -2.09 6.74
C VAL A 70 4.67 -2.48 6.87
N GLN A 71 4.97 -3.76 6.64
CA GLN A 71 6.33 -4.26 6.52
C GLN A 71 6.90 -3.91 5.15
N VAL A 72 7.61 -2.78 5.07
CA VAL A 72 8.06 -2.23 3.78
C VAL A 72 9.29 -2.96 3.22
N GLY A 73 10.31 -3.14 4.05
CA GLY A 73 11.57 -3.77 3.63
C GLY A 73 12.28 -3.02 2.49
N ALA A 74 13.02 -3.75 1.66
CA ALA A 74 13.71 -3.22 0.50
C ALA A 74 12.73 -2.91 -0.65
N ILE A 75 12.81 -1.69 -1.20
CA ILE A 75 11.95 -1.25 -2.31
C ILE A 75 12.76 -1.28 -3.60
N THR A 76 12.20 -1.90 -4.64
CA THR A 76 12.68 -1.74 -6.02
C THR A 76 11.67 -1.01 -6.90
N ARG A 77 12.05 -0.62 -8.11
CA ARG A 77 11.11 -0.05 -9.08
C ARG A 77 10.36 -1.19 -9.77
N GLY A 78 9.04 -1.18 -9.68
CA GLY A 78 8.17 -2.09 -10.45
C GLY A 78 7.51 -1.39 -11.64
N ASP A 79 6.74 -2.17 -12.39
CA ASP A 79 5.97 -1.77 -13.57
C ASP A 79 4.53 -2.34 -13.55
N ALA A 80 3.76 -2.06 -14.61
CA ALA A 80 2.39 -2.51 -14.82
C ALA A 80 2.18 -4.03 -14.80
N ASN A 81 3.22 -4.81 -15.06
CA ASN A 81 3.17 -6.27 -15.16
C ASN A 81 3.83 -6.96 -13.98
N THR A 82 4.39 -6.19 -13.03
CA THR A 82 5.14 -6.73 -11.90
C THR A 82 4.20 -7.40 -10.90
N ARG A 83 4.25 -8.74 -10.85
CA ARG A 83 3.43 -9.57 -9.96
C ARG A 83 4.05 -9.80 -8.58
N LEU A 84 5.37 -9.68 -8.49
CA LEU A 84 6.17 -9.81 -7.27
C LEU A 84 7.40 -8.90 -7.42
N PRO A 85 7.96 -8.40 -6.32
CA PRO A 85 9.21 -7.66 -6.34
C PRO A 85 10.37 -8.57 -6.79
N GLY A 86 11.49 -7.98 -7.20
CA GLY A 86 12.69 -8.73 -7.55
C GLY A 86 13.27 -9.51 -6.36
N PRO A 87 14.18 -10.48 -6.57
CA PRO A 87 14.65 -11.41 -5.53
C PRO A 87 15.25 -10.77 -4.27
N SER A 88 15.72 -9.53 -4.36
CA SER A 88 16.33 -8.77 -3.26
C SER A 88 15.45 -7.63 -2.75
N ALA A 89 14.16 -7.64 -3.09
CA ALA A 89 13.21 -6.59 -2.71
C ALA A 89 11.93 -7.20 -2.11
N ASP A 90 11.37 -6.49 -1.15
CA ASP A 90 10.14 -6.88 -0.43
C ASP A 90 8.92 -6.09 -0.96
N ALA A 91 9.16 -4.97 -1.65
CA ALA A 91 8.12 -4.10 -2.17
C ALA A 91 8.56 -3.47 -3.49
N THR A 92 7.59 -2.93 -4.22
CA THR A 92 7.88 -2.02 -5.32
C THR A 92 7.38 -0.62 -5.04
N GLY A 93 7.89 0.39 -5.74
CA GLY A 93 7.45 1.76 -5.53
C GLY A 93 8.16 2.78 -6.38
N ASP A 94 7.92 4.04 -6.06
CA ASP A 94 8.57 5.20 -6.68
C ASP A 94 9.69 5.79 -5.80
N GLY A 95 9.94 5.19 -4.62
CA GLY A 95 10.91 5.69 -3.64
C GLY A 95 10.51 7.02 -2.98
N ARG A 96 9.28 7.50 -3.20
CA ARG A 96 8.77 8.77 -2.68
C ARG A 96 7.43 8.59 -1.99
N ASN A 97 6.37 8.43 -2.78
CA ASN A 97 4.99 8.48 -2.30
C ASN A 97 4.30 7.12 -2.33
N THR A 98 4.79 6.15 -3.11
CA THR A 98 4.07 4.91 -3.39
C THR A 98 4.88 3.69 -2.97
N VAL A 99 4.24 2.79 -2.23
CA VAL A 99 4.74 1.46 -1.88
C VAL A 99 3.68 0.44 -2.29
N VAL A 100 4.07 -0.63 -2.97
CA VAL A 100 3.17 -1.73 -3.36
C VAL A 100 3.60 -3.00 -2.63
N LYS A 101 2.65 -3.64 -1.96
CA LYS A 101 2.81 -4.90 -1.24
C LYS A 101 2.00 -6.01 -1.89
N TYR A 102 2.44 -7.24 -1.73
CA TYR A 102 1.96 -8.37 -2.55
C TYR A 102 1.37 -9.51 -1.73
N HIS A 103 1.62 -9.54 -0.42
CA HIS A 103 1.11 -10.57 0.48
C HIS A 103 0.33 -9.98 1.64
N ASP A 104 -0.78 -10.63 1.99
CA ASP A 104 -1.75 -10.14 2.98
C ASP A 104 -1.20 -10.04 4.41
N HIS A 105 -0.10 -10.75 4.70
CA HIS A 105 0.57 -10.74 6.01
C HIS A 105 1.61 -9.62 6.16
N GLU A 106 1.83 -8.80 5.12
CA GLU A 106 2.82 -7.72 5.14
C GLU A 106 2.23 -6.38 5.59
N PHE A 107 0.94 -6.35 5.92
CA PHE A 107 0.26 -5.14 6.37
C PHE A 107 -0.92 -5.46 7.29
N TYR A 108 -1.23 -4.51 8.16
CA TYR A 108 -2.35 -4.55 9.09
C TYR A 108 -3.08 -3.21 9.06
N PRO A 109 -4.34 -3.15 8.58
CA PRO A 109 -5.18 -1.96 8.71
C PRO A 109 -5.46 -1.67 10.18
N ASP A 110 -5.08 -0.49 10.66
CA ASP A 110 -5.12 -0.14 12.09
C ASP A 110 -6.26 0.84 12.40
N PHE A 111 -6.36 1.92 11.63
CA PHE A 111 -7.38 2.96 11.83
C PHE A 111 -8.04 3.42 10.53
N VAL A 112 -9.30 3.83 10.64
CA VAL A 112 -10.00 4.60 9.61
C VAL A 112 -10.03 6.06 10.02
N VAL A 113 -9.58 6.94 9.15
CA VAL A 113 -9.67 8.40 9.34
C VAL A 113 -10.69 8.96 8.36
N ARG A 114 -11.62 9.79 8.86
CA ARG A 114 -12.64 10.49 8.06
C ARG A 114 -12.87 11.90 8.62
N TYR A 115 -13.02 12.89 7.76
CA TYR A 115 -13.28 14.29 8.13
C TYR A 115 -14.03 15.06 7.03
#